data_AF-A0A943J0D6-F1
#
_entry.id   AF-A0A943J0D6-F1
#
_cell.length_a   1.000
_cell.length_b   1.000
_cell.length_c   1.000
_cell.angle_alpha   90.00
_cell.angle_beta   90.00
_cell.angle_gamma   90.00
#
_symmetry.space_group_name_H-M   'P 1'
#
loop_
_entity.id
_entity.type
_entity.pdbx_description
1 polymer ?
#
loop_
_entity_poly.entity_id
_entity_poly.type
_entity_poly.pdbx_seq_one_letter_code
_entity_poly.pdbx_strand_id
1 'polypeptide(L)'
;FKTSHDCVESVGYVVKTDKGNIGVFTDLGVYDDNIVSAISGCKLVFIEANHDEEMLWNGRYPYPLKQRIAGNRGHLSNEQCGKLLAECGDGVKFAVLSHLSKENNTPEKALSDVSKYLSGNIILSVAPRREPSDFIIL
;
A
#
# COMPACT_ATOMS: atom_id res chain seq x y z
N PHE A 1 -7.24 12.94 -2.24
CA PHE A 1 -6.66 13.70 -1.11
C PHE A 1 -5.14 13.76 -1.30
N LYS A 2 -4.42 14.65 -0.60
CA LYS A 2 -2.98 14.84 -0.84
C LYS A 2 -2.13 13.68 -0.28
N THR A 3 -1.22 13.26 -1.12
CA THR A 3 -0.11 12.32 -0.99
C THR A 3 1.06 12.80 -0.14
N SER A 4 1.63 12.05 0.81
CA SER A 4 2.96 12.38 1.37
C SER A 4 4.07 11.85 0.45
N HIS A 5 4.27 12.50 -0.70
CA HIS A 5 5.31 12.09 -1.65
C HIS A 5 6.19 13.25 -2.09
N ASP A 6 7.42 12.93 -2.52
CA ASP A 6 8.43 13.80 -3.12
C ASP A 6 8.02 14.45 -4.48
N CYS A 7 6.74 14.37 -4.84
CA CYS A 7 6.16 15.04 -5.99
C CYS A 7 5.01 15.94 -5.49
N VAL A 8 4.90 17.16 -6.01
CA VAL A 8 4.03 18.24 -5.49
C VAL A 8 2.53 17.84 -5.43
N GLU A 9 2.13 16.73 -6.05
CA GLU A 9 0.74 16.29 -6.21
C GLU A 9 0.57 14.76 -6.21
N SER A 10 1.21 14.00 -5.30
CA SER A 10 0.70 12.63 -5.07
C SER A 10 -0.75 12.77 -4.60
N VAL A 11 -1.67 12.04 -5.24
CA VAL A 11 -3.11 12.13 -4.99
C VAL A 11 -3.68 10.73 -4.90
N GLY A 12 -4.36 10.45 -3.79
CA GLY A 12 -5.18 9.26 -3.72
C GLY A 12 -6.59 9.56 -4.20
N TYR A 13 -7.16 8.61 -4.93
CA TYR A 13 -8.48 8.70 -5.55
C TYR A 13 -9.46 7.79 -4.83
N VAL A 14 -10.70 8.25 -4.68
CA VAL A 14 -11.81 7.41 -4.22
C VAL A 14 -12.93 7.53 -5.24
N VAL A 15 -13.26 6.42 -5.89
CA VAL A 15 -14.38 6.29 -6.82
C VAL A 15 -15.58 5.79 -6.02
N LYS A 16 -16.63 6.60 -5.98
CA LYS A 16 -17.87 6.25 -5.28
C LYS A 16 -18.78 5.44 -6.19
N THR A 17 -19.31 4.35 -5.67
CA THR A 17 -20.26 3.49 -6.38
C THR A 17 -21.34 3.00 -5.43
N ASP A 18 -22.50 2.63 -5.96
CA ASP A 18 -23.60 2.07 -5.17
C ASP A 18 -23.24 0.71 -4.54
N LYS A 19 -22.18 0.05 -5.01
CA LYS A 19 -21.72 -1.27 -4.54
C LYS A 19 -20.58 -1.22 -3.53
N GLY A 20 -20.07 -0.02 -3.25
CA GLY A 20 -18.93 0.22 -2.37
C GLY A 20 -17.87 1.09 -3.06
N ASN A 21 -17.17 1.91 -2.27
CA ASN A 21 -16.16 2.79 -2.82
C ASN A 21 -14.88 2.01 -3.14
N ILE A 22 -14.18 2.44 -4.20
CA ILE A 22 -12.89 1.91 -4.61
C ILE A 22 -11.85 3.00 -4.42
N GLY A 23 -10.75 2.70 -3.76
CA GLY A 23 -9.69 3.67 -3.53
C GLY A 23 -8.35 3.27 -4.12
N VAL A 24 -7.59 4.26 -4.61
CA VAL A 24 -6.22 4.10 -5.12
C VAL A 24 -5.30 4.99 -4.32
N PHE A 25 -4.30 4.37 -3.68
CA PHE A 25 -3.44 4.91 -2.63
C PHE A 25 -1.98 4.49 -2.88
N THR A 26 -1.35 5.04 -3.91
CA THR A 26 0.07 4.81 -4.24
C THR A 26 0.91 6.06 -3.94
N ASP A 27 2.23 5.91 -3.94
CA ASP A 27 3.18 6.97 -3.62
C ASP A 27 2.87 7.60 -2.26
N LEU A 28 2.79 6.75 -1.24
CA LEU A 28 2.57 7.13 0.15
C LEU A 28 3.88 6.94 0.93
N GLY A 29 4.49 7.97 1.52
CA GLY A 29 5.66 7.81 2.39
C GLY A 29 5.31 7.68 3.88
N VAL A 30 4.14 8.18 4.26
CA VAL A 30 3.53 8.09 5.59
C VAL A 30 2.02 8.24 5.46
N TYR A 31 1.27 7.66 6.39
CA TYR A 31 -0.17 7.84 6.49
C TYR A 31 -0.57 8.63 7.74
N ASP A 32 -1.70 9.30 7.67
CA ASP A 32 -2.33 10.05 8.76
C ASP A 32 -3.80 9.63 8.92
N ASP A 33 -4.50 10.20 9.90
CA ASP A 33 -5.91 9.91 10.17
C ASP A 33 -6.82 10.17 8.96
N ASN A 34 -6.44 11.10 8.06
CA ASN A 34 -7.21 11.38 6.85
C ASN A 34 -7.11 10.22 5.86
N ILE A 35 -5.91 9.67 5.69
CA ILE A 35 -5.67 8.49 4.85
C ILE A 35 -6.39 7.28 5.43
N VAL A 36 -6.30 7.06 6.75
CA VAL A 36 -7.03 5.98 7.43
C VAL A 36 -8.53 6.12 7.17
N SER A 37 -9.11 7.30 7.40
CA SER A 37 -10.53 7.55 7.17
C SER A 37 -10.96 7.33 5.71
N ALA A 38 -10.14 7.77 4.76
CA ALA A 38 -10.41 7.58 3.33
C ALA A 38 -10.40 6.10 2.93
N ILE A 39 -9.43 5.33 3.45
CA ILE A 39 -9.30 3.89 3.19
C ILE A 39 -10.43 3.11 3.86
N SER A 40 -10.77 3.42 5.12
CA SER A 40 -11.90 2.80 5.84
C SER A 40 -13.24 2.97 5.12
N GLY A 41 -13.41 4.04 4.35
CA GLY A 41 -14.59 4.27 3.52
C GLY A 41 -14.63 3.45 2.23
N CYS A 42 -13.58 2.68 1.91
CA CYS A 42 -13.45 1.91 0.68
C CYS A 42 -13.63 0.41 0.93
N LYS A 43 -14.42 -0.22 0.06
CA LYS A 43 -14.60 -1.69 0.04
C LYS A 43 -13.39 -2.37 -0.60
N LEU A 44 -12.79 -1.73 -1.61
CA LEU A 44 -11.58 -2.19 -2.28
C LEU A 44 -10.54 -1.07 -2.29
N VAL A 45 -9.30 -1.42 -1.98
CA VAL A 45 -8.17 -0.49 -2.07
C VAL A 45 -7.02 -1.07 -2.88
N PHE A 46 -6.46 -0.25 -3.75
CA PHE A 46 -5.19 -0.47 -4.42
C PHE A 46 -4.14 0.37 -3.69
N ILE A 47 -3.22 -0.26 -2.96
CA ILE A 47 -2.45 0.40 -1.89
C ILE A 47 -0.95 0.15 -2.00
N GLU A 48 -0.15 1.15 -1.64
CA GLU A 48 1.32 1.10 -1.59
C GLU A 48 1.83 0.03 -0.61
N ALA A 49 2.64 -0.90 -1.10
CA ALA A 49 3.42 -1.86 -0.29
C ALA A 49 4.80 -2.01 -0.94
N ASN A 50 5.64 -0.99 -0.78
CA ASN A 50 6.79 -0.80 -1.65
C ASN A 50 7.94 -1.73 -1.33
N HIS A 51 8.33 -1.84 -0.07
CA HIS A 51 9.55 -2.54 0.30
C HIS A 51 9.40 -3.32 1.61
N ASP A 52 10.17 -4.39 1.71
CA ASP A 52 10.54 -4.99 2.98
C ASP A 52 11.72 -4.21 3.58
N GLU A 53 11.66 -3.93 4.88
CA GLU A 53 12.66 -3.14 5.60
C GLU A 53 14.03 -3.82 5.57
N GLU A 54 14.08 -5.13 5.84
CA GLU A 54 15.35 -5.86 5.86
C GLU A 54 16.00 -5.91 4.48
N MET A 55 15.21 -6.17 3.43
CA MET A 55 15.68 -6.15 2.05
C MET A 55 16.18 -4.74 1.66
N LEU A 56 15.47 -3.68 2.05
CA LEU A 56 15.90 -2.31 1.75
C LEU A 56 17.23 -1.99 2.41
N TRP A 57 17.37 -2.22 3.72
CA TRP A 57 18.56 -1.81 4.47
C TRP A 57 19.78 -2.68 4.18
N ASN A 58 19.59 -3.97 3.90
CA ASN A 58 20.67 -4.89 3.52
C ASN A 58 20.92 -4.95 2.00
N GLY A 59 20.06 -4.34 1.19
CA GLY A 59 20.13 -4.35 -0.26
C GLY A 59 21.28 -3.53 -0.85
N ARG A 60 21.44 -3.60 -2.18
CA ARG A 60 22.58 -3.01 -2.91
C ARG A 60 22.49 -1.50 -3.13
N TYR A 61 21.35 -0.87 -2.82
CA TYR A 61 21.17 0.56 -3.05
C TYR A 61 22.16 1.40 -2.24
N PRO A 62 22.63 2.54 -2.79
CA PRO A 62 23.39 3.51 -2.01
C PRO A 62 22.57 3.98 -0.82
N TYR A 63 23.24 4.21 0.32
CA TYR A 63 22.59 4.63 1.56
C TYR A 63 21.66 5.85 1.40
N PRO A 64 22.02 6.91 0.65
CA PRO A 64 21.12 8.05 0.44
C PRO A 64 19.79 7.67 -0.24
N LEU A 65 19.82 6.70 -1.17
CA LEU A 65 18.61 6.21 -1.83
C LEU A 65 17.74 5.40 -0.86
N LYS A 66 18.36 4.58 0.00
CA LYS A 66 17.64 3.83 1.04
C LYS A 66 16.90 4.78 1.99
N GLN A 67 17.58 5.83 2.44
CA GLN A 67 16.97 6.86 3.30
C GLN A 67 15.81 7.60 2.62
N ARG A 68 15.92 7.88 1.32
CA ARG A 68 14.84 8.51 0.57
C ARG A 68 13.62 7.59 0.45
N ILE A 69 13.82 6.30 0.18
CA ILE A 69 12.73 5.31 0.07
C ILE A 69 12.01 5.14 1.41
N ALA A 70 12.75 4.98 2.51
CA ALA A 70 12.18 4.78 3.86
C ALA A 70 11.70 6.07 4.53
N GLY A 71 11.94 7.24 3.93
CA GLY A 71 11.56 8.53 4.52
C GLY A 71 10.08 8.83 4.36
N ASN A 72 9.57 9.81 5.13
CA ASN A 72 8.16 10.23 5.12
C ASN A 72 7.65 10.76 3.77
N ARG A 73 8.53 10.97 2.78
CA ARG A 73 8.19 11.39 1.41
C ARG A 73 8.51 10.33 0.35
N GLY A 74 9.00 9.18 0.81
CA GLY A 74 9.29 8.01 -0.02
C GLY A 74 8.06 7.13 -0.11
N HIS A 75 8.20 5.89 0.35
CA HIS A 75 7.18 4.85 0.14
C HIS A 75 6.90 4.07 1.42
N LEU A 76 5.66 3.60 1.57
CA LEU A 76 5.28 2.74 2.68
C LEU A 76 5.99 1.40 2.54
N SER A 77 6.56 0.94 3.65
CA SER A 77 7.00 -0.44 3.77
C SER A 77 5.79 -1.39 3.87
N ASN A 78 6.03 -2.68 3.64
CA ASN A 78 5.00 -3.71 3.80
C ASN A 78 4.40 -3.68 5.21
N GLU A 79 5.24 -3.43 6.23
CA GLU A 79 4.81 -3.30 7.63
C GLU A 79 3.87 -2.10 7.82
N GLN A 80 4.22 -0.93 7.28
CA GLN A 80 3.37 0.25 7.38
C GLN A 80 2.04 0.05 6.66
N CYS A 81 2.04 -0.59 5.48
CA CYS A 81 0.82 -0.97 4.77
C CYS A 81 -0.07 -1.90 5.63
N GLY A 82 0.52 -2.91 6.27
CA GLY A 82 -0.20 -3.82 7.16
C GLY A 82 -0.85 -3.11 8.35
N LYS A 83 -0.10 -2.23 9.02
CA LYS A 83 -0.63 -1.41 10.13
C LYS A 83 -1.77 -0.50 9.69
N LEU A 84 -1.60 0.19 8.57
CA LEU A 84 -2.64 1.04 7.98
C LEU A 84 -3.93 0.25 7.72
N LEU A 85 -3.83 -0.91 7.07
CA LEU A 85 -4.99 -1.76 6.79
C LEU A 85 -5.64 -2.30 8.08
N ALA A 86 -4.85 -2.61 9.11
CA ALA A 86 -5.37 -3.04 10.41
C ALA A 86 -6.15 -1.91 11.12
N GLU A 87 -5.65 -0.67 11.06
CA GLU A 87 -6.32 0.51 11.61
C GLU A 87 -7.63 0.82 10.86
N CYS A 88 -7.71 0.50 9.57
CA CYS A 88 -8.91 0.78 8.78
C CYS A 88 -10.11 -0.11 9.13
N GLY A 89 -9.87 -1.25 9.80
CA GLY A 89 -10.89 -2.18 10.26
C GLY A 89 -11.65 -2.88 9.13
N ASP A 90 -12.85 -3.37 9.45
CA ASP A 90 -13.64 -4.24 8.56
C ASP A 90 -14.26 -3.55 7.33
N GLY A 91 -14.07 -2.23 7.17
CA GLY A 91 -14.57 -1.48 6.01
C GLY A 91 -13.93 -1.94 4.69
N VAL A 92 -12.64 -2.25 4.73
CA VAL A 92 -11.88 -2.79 3.60
C VAL A 92 -12.13 -4.29 3.49
N LYS A 93 -12.62 -4.75 2.34
CA LYS A 93 -12.81 -6.19 2.05
C LYS A 93 -11.73 -6.74 1.13
N PHE A 94 -11.22 -5.92 0.22
CA PHE A 94 -10.19 -6.29 -0.73
C PHE A 94 -9.06 -5.28 -0.67
N ALA A 95 -7.82 -5.75 -0.54
CA ALA A 95 -6.64 -4.92 -0.69
C ALA A 95 -5.71 -5.52 -1.76
N VAL A 96 -5.41 -4.71 -2.77
CA VAL A 96 -4.45 -5.02 -3.83
C VAL A 96 -3.15 -4.30 -3.48
N LEU A 97 -2.16 -5.06 -3.05
CA LEU A 97 -0.82 -4.57 -2.75
C LEU A 97 -0.14 -4.17 -4.06
N SER A 98 0.36 -2.95 -4.10
CA SER A 98 0.82 -2.33 -5.33
C SER A 98 2.08 -1.52 -5.12
N HIS A 99 2.68 -1.13 -6.25
CA HIS A 99 3.88 -0.31 -6.28
C HIS A 99 5.09 -0.94 -5.57
N LEU A 100 5.24 -2.27 -5.70
CA LEU A 100 6.36 -3.02 -5.15
C LEU A 100 7.69 -2.58 -5.80
N SER A 101 8.68 -2.33 -4.95
CA SER A 101 10.08 -2.17 -5.32
C SER A 101 10.57 -3.39 -6.06
N LYS A 102 11.36 -3.17 -7.12
CA LYS A 102 11.97 -4.26 -7.90
C LYS A 102 13.00 -5.04 -7.10
N GLU A 103 13.80 -4.32 -6.31
CA GLU A 103 15.00 -4.86 -5.69
C GLU A 103 14.77 -5.21 -4.22
N ASN A 104 13.83 -4.54 -3.56
CA ASN A 104 13.63 -4.63 -2.12
C ASN A 104 12.25 -5.21 -1.74
N ASN A 105 11.61 -5.94 -2.65
CA ASN A 105 10.36 -6.62 -2.36
C ASN A 105 10.10 -7.78 -3.33
N THR A 106 9.22 -8.70 -2.94
CA THR A 106 8.61 -9.68 -3.84
C THR A 106 7.11 -9.79 -3.53
N PRO A 107 6.27 -10.28 -4.47
CA PRO A 107 4.85 -10.49 -4.19
C PRO A 107 4.59 -11.35 -2.94
N GLU A 108 5.36 -12.42 -2.76
CA GLU A 108 5.22 -13.35 -1.63
C GLU A 108 5.60 -12.68 -0.32
N LYS A 109 6.66 -11.87 -0.33
CA LYS A 109 7.14 -11.12 0.82
C LYS A 109 6.12 -10.04 1.22
N ALA A 110 5.59 -9.28 0.27
CA ALA A 110 4.53 -8.30 0.51
C ALA A 110 3.28 -8.94 1.14
N LEU A 111 2.80 -10.06 0.58
CA LEU A 111 1.67 -10.80 1.17
C LEU A 111 1.99 -11.28 2.58
N SER A 112 3.16 -11.89 2.79
CA SER A 112 3.56 -12.43 4.09
C SER A 112 3.72 -11.33 5.14
N ASP A 113 4.28 -10.18 4.80
CA ASP A 113 4.54 -9.12 5.75
C ASP A 113 3.28 -8.35 6.10
N VAL A 114 2.45 -8.00 5.10
CA VAL A 114 1.19 -7.30 5.32
C VAL A 114 0.22 -8.16 6.15
N SER A 115 0.10 -9.45 5.82
CA SER A 115 -0.85 -10.36 6.50
C SER A 115 -0.58 -10.56 7.99
N LYS A 116 0.67 -10.36 8.47
CA LYS A 116 1.02 -10.43 9.90
C LYS A 116 0.23 -9.44 10.76
N TYR A 117 -0.20 -8.32 10.18
CA TYR A 117 -0.92 -7.26 10.89
C TYR A 117 -2.44 -7.43 10.80
N LEU A 118 -2.94 -8.33 9.96
CA LEU A 118 -4.37 -8.49 9.71
C LEU A 118 -4.93 -9.63 10.53
N SER A 119 -5.98 -9.35 11.30
CA SER A 119 -6.70 -10.34 12.11
C SER A 119 -8.06 -10.74 11.51
N GLY A 120 -8.41 -10.21 10.34
CA GLY A 120 -9.77 -10.26 9.78
C GLY A 120 -9.86 -10.78 8.34
N ASN A 121 -11.02 -10.59 7.73
CA ASN A 121 -11.42 -11.15 6.44
C ASN A 121 -11.00 -10.29 5.23
N ILE A 122 -9.88 -9.57 5.30
CA ILE A 122 -9.38 -8.80 4.15
C ILE A 122 -8.76 -9.79 3.15
N ILE A 123 -9.29 -9.80 1.93
CA ILE A 123 -8.74 -10.58 0.84
C ILE A 123 -7.57 -9.78 0.24
N LEU A 124 -6.37 -10.33 0.37
CA LEU A 124 -5.14 -9.75 -0.15
C LEU A 124 -4.81 -10.32 -1.54
N SER A 125 -4.35 -9.44 -2.42
CA SER A 125 -3.73 -9.80 -3.71
C SER A 125 -2.58 -8.85 -4.01
N VAL A 126 -1.73 -9.19 -4.98
CA VAL A 126 -0.62 -8.32 -5.42
C VAL A 126 -0.84 -7.95 -6.87
N ALA A 127 -0.69 -6.67 -7.19
CA ALA A 127 -0.72 -6.18 -8.56
C ALA A 127 0.51 -6.70 -9.34
N PRO A 128 0.33 -7.44 -10.44
CA PRO A 128 1.44 -7.85 -11.27
C PRO A 128 2.09 -6.63 -11.92
N ARG A 129 3.40 -6.69 -12.13
CA ARG A 129 4.15 -5.54 -12.68
C ARG A 129 4.03 -5.38 -14.19
N ARG A 130 3.77 -6.48 -14.90
CA ARG A 130 3.88 -6.55 -16.38
C ARG A 130 2.64 -7.09 -17.08
N GLU A 131 1.62 -7.44 -16.31
CA GLU A 131 0.39 -8.02 -16.81
C GLU A 131 -0.79 -7.49 -15.99
N PRO A 132 -2.01 -7.52 -16.56
CA PRO A 132 -3.21 -7.16 -15.82
C PRO A 132 -3.42 -8.06 -14.60
N SER A 133 -3.89 -7.49 -13.49
CA SER A 133 -4.39 -8.26 -12.36
C SER A 133 -5.65 -9.04 -12.73
N ASP A 134 -5.97 -10.06 -11.93
CA ASP A 134 -7.27 -10.74 -11.98
C ASP A 134 -8.43 -9.79 -11.71
N PHE A 135 -9.61 -10.12 -12.22
CA PHE A 135 -10.83 -9.37 -11.96
C PHE A 135 -11.26 -9.53 -10.50
N ILE A 136 -11.52 -8.40 -9.84
CA ILE A 136 -12.15 -8.36 -8.52
C ILE A 136 -13.60 -7.93 -8.69
N ILE A 137 -14.53 -8.76 -8.20
CA ILE A 137 -15.97 -8.51 -8.28
C ILE A 137 -16.46 -8.04 -6.91
N LEU A 138 -17.06 -6.85 -6.86
CA LEU A 138 -17.59 -6.21 -5.66
C LEU A 138 -19.06 -6.49 -5.40
#